data_AF-A0A538T9V5-F1
#
_entry.id   AF-A0A538T9V5-F1
#
_cell.length_a   1.000
_cell.length_b   1.000
_cell.length_c   1.000
_cell.angle_alpha   90.00
_cell.angle_beta   90.00
_cell.angle_gamma   90.00
#
_symmetry.space_group_name_H-M   'P 1'
#
loop_
_entity.id
_entity.type
_entity.pdbx_description
1 polymer ?
#
loop_
_entity_poly.entity_id
_entity_poly.type
_entity_poly.pdbx_seq_one_letter_code
_entity_poly.pdbx_strand_id
1 'polypeptide(L)'
;MRKIRSGAIDAATALVVALVFAILFHPARVRAAKRTGPAAAKAPVASDPAFGTYWHDGKAELDGYRYTVTRYGRERRGHAVAVYVTERFSRSMRVKVDDPSRNPKDTFDVLKLNLIRDFQTGIYDYNTMTSLFVRSEDFEPVKVSFVSTEWCGNVYEELLVNPGLVSQKLSSYFEGESVAREERRPKEGILEEELFLLLRGLNR
;
A
#
# COMPACT_ATOMS: atom_id res chain seq x y z
N MET A 1 -12.58 8.71 -38.06
CA MET A 1 -12.65 7.77 -36.92
C MET A 1 -12.54 6.35 -37.45
N ARG A 2 -11.44 5.63 -37.17
CA ARG A 2 -11.28 4.21 -37.56
C ARG A 2 -11.74 3.33 -36.39
N LYS A 3 -12.83 2.58 -36.56
CA LYS A 3 -13.22 1.49 -35.66
C LYS A 3 -12.35 0.27 -35.98
N ILE A 4 -11.62 -0.24 -35.00
CA ILE A 4 -10.89 -1.51 -35.09
C ILE A 4 -11.81 -2.59 -34.50
N ARG A 5 -12.03 -3.68 -35.25
CA ARG A 5 -12.81 -4.85 -34.80
C ARG A 5 -12.01 -5.62 -33.75
N SER A 6 -12.67 -6.04 -32.66
CA SER A 6 -12.11 -7.01 -31.71
C SER A 6 -12.02 -8.37 -32.40
N GLY A 7 -10.80 -8.82 -32.72
CA GLY A 7 -10.55 -10.21 -33.06
C GLY A 7 -10.66 -11.04 -31.79
N ALA A 8 -11.46 -12.12 -31.84
CA ALA A 8 -11.52 -13.13 -30.80
C ALA A 8 -10.11 -13.73 -30.60
N ILE A 9 -9.66 -13.82 -29.35
CA ILE A 9 -8.44 -14.54 -29.00
C ILE A 9 -8.87 -15.98 -28.72
N ASP A 10 -8.52 -16.88 -29.65
CA ASP A 10 -8.71 -18.32 -29.51
C ASP A 10 -7.93 -18.86 -28.30
N ALA A 11 -8.66 -19.55 -27.42
CA ALA A 11 -8.15 -20.23 -26.25
C ALA A 11 -7.48 -21.56 -26.65
N ALA A 12 -6.27 -21.51 -27.22
CA ALA A 12 -5.51 -22.73 -27.54
C ALA A 12 -4.00 -22.51 -27.72
N THR A 13 -3.27 -22.00 -26.73
CA THR A 13 -1.81 -22.25 -26.64
C THR A 13 -1.28 -22.06 -25.22
N ALA A 14 -1.36 -23.09 -24.39
CA ALA A 14 -0.65 -23.15 -23.12
C ALA A 14 -0.20 -24.59 -22.87
N LEU A 15 0.96 -24.97 -23.40
CA LEU A 15 1.65 -26.19 -22.98
C LEU A 15 3.17 -26.11 -23.28
N VAL A 16 3.94 -26.25 -22.20
CA VAL A 16 5.34 -26.75 -22.10
C VAL A 16 6.44 -25.88 -22.70
N VAL A 17 7.30 -25.33 -21.83
CA VAL A 17 8.72 -25.73 -21.71
C VAL A 17 9.19 -25.42 -20.28
N ALA A 18 9.48 -26.47 -19.51
CA ALA A 18 10.26 -26.43 -18.28
C ALA A 18 11.56 -27.20 -18.50
N LEU A 19 12.63 -26.73 -17.83
CA LEU A 19 14.00 -27.24 -17.78
C LEU A 19 14.87 -27.11 -19.05
N VAL A 20 15.94 -26.32 -18.94
CA VAL A 20 17.33 -26.80 -18.77
C VAL A 20 18.21 -25.56 -18.64
N PHE A 21 18.81 -25.32 -17.47
CA PHE A 21 20.14 -24.72 -17.30
C PHE A 21 20.58 -24.96 -15.85
N ALA A 22 21.07 -26.16 -15.60
CA ALA A 22 22.02 -26.42 -14.53
C ALA A 22 23.39 -26.53 -15.20
N ILE A 23 24.37 -25.72 -14.75
CA ILE A 23 25.78 -26.08 -14.52
C ILE A 23 26.60 -24.80 -14.23
N LEU A 24 27.21 -24.82 -13.04
CA LEU A 24 28.41 -24.09 -12.57
C LEU A 24 28.31 -22.58 -12.24
N PHE A 25 27.74 -22.28 -11.08
CA PHE A 25 28.29 -21.21 -10.21
C PHE A 25 28.55 -21.80 -8.82
N HIS A 26 29.84 -21.88 -8.45
CA HIS A 26 30.28 -22.15 -7.08
C HIS A 26 29.92 -20.94 -6.20
N PRO A 27 29.07 -21.06 -5.16
CA PRO A 27 28.93 -19.99 -4.21
C PRO A 27 30.12 -20.04 -3.25
N ALA A 28 30.96 -18.99 -3.28
CA ALA A 28 31.87 -18.71 -2.18
C ALA A 28 31.04 -18.62 -0.89
N ARG A 29 31.31 -19.51 0.08
CA ARG A 29 30.66 -19.48 1.39
C ARG A 29 31.16 -18.25 2.16
N VAL A 30 30.43 -17.14 2.08
CA VAL A 30 30.58 -16.05 3.03
C VAL A 30 29.89 -16.47 4.33
N ARG A 31 30.70 -16.74 5.36
CA ARG A 31 30.21 -17.08 6.70
C ARG A 31 29.75 -15.79 7.37
N ALA A 32 28.45 -15.51 7.31
CA ALA A 32 27.86 -14.40 8.08
C ALA A 32 28.06 -14.67 9.57
N ALA A 33 28.78 -13.77 10.26
CA ALA A 33 28.92 -13.82 11.71
C ALA A 33 27.57 -13.54 12.37
N LYS A 34 27.04 -14.50 13.12
CA LYS A 34 25.87 -14.31 14.00
C LYS A 34 26.24 -13.30 15.09
N ARG A 35 25.79 -12.05 14.95
CA ARG A 35 25.72 -11.10 16.07
C ARG A 35 24.45 -11.42 16.87
N THR A 36 24.55 -12.35 17.81
CA THR A 36 23.50 -12.59 18.81
C THR A 36 23.76 -11.69 20.01
N GLY A 37 23.39 -10.41 19.88
CA GLY A 37 23.04 -9.59 21.04
C GLY A 37 21.52 -9.61 21.19
N PRO A 38 20.96 -9.58 22.41
CA PRO A 38 19.53 -9.37 22.56
C PRO A 38 19.19 -8.03 21.89
N ALA A 39 18.37 -8.06 20.84
CA ALA A 39 17.77 -6.87 20.31
C ALA A 39 16.87 -6.33 21.43
N ALA A 40 17.32 -5.27 22.11
CA ALA A 40 16.47 -4.51 23.00
C ALA A 40 15.22 -4.14 22.19
N ALA A 41 14.05 -4.57 22.66
CA ALA A 41 12.78 -4.13 22.08
C ALA A 41 12.79 -2.60 22.16
N LYS A 42 12.91 -1.95 21.00
CA LYS A 42 12.81 -0.50 20.93
C LYS A 42 11.37 -0.16 21.31
N ALA A 43 11.22 0.85 22.16
CA ALA A 43 9.92 1.44 22.41
C ALA A 43 9.33 1.89 21.06
N PRO A 44 8.01 1.77 20.85
CA PRO A 44 7.38 2.18 19.59
C PRO A 44 7.80 3.62 19.26
N VAL A 45 8.30 3.85 18.04
CA VAL A 45 8.81 5.15 17.54
C VAL A 45 7.85 6.32 17.78
N ALA A 46 6.57 6.05 17.91
CA ALA A 46 5.54 7.01 18.29
C ALA A 46 5.78 7.72 19.63
N SER A 47 6.41 7.03 20.56
CA SER A 47 6.79 7.54 21.89
C SER A 47 8.12 8.28 21.88
N ASP A 48 8.81 8.31 20.73
CA ASP A 48 9.98 9.15 20.50
C ASP A 48 9.54 10.62 20.45
N PRO A 49 10.04 11.49 21.36
CA PRO A 49 9.77 12.92 21.28
C PRO A 49 10.11 13.55 19.93
N ALA A 50 11.07 12.98 19.18
CA ALA A 50 11.41 13.41 17.84
C ALA A 50 10.27 13.17 16.84
N PHE A 51 9.55 12.05 16.95
CA PHE A 51 8.37 11.78 16.11
C PHE A 51 7.31 12.85 16.34
N GLY A 52 6.95 13.10 17.60
CA GLY A 52 5.90 14.07 17.92
C GLY A 52 6.24 15.49 17.45
N THR A 53 7.49 15.90 17.62
CA THR A 53 7.97 17.22 17.16
C THR A 53 7.90 17.36 15.64
N TYR A 54 8.25 16.31 14.90
CA TYR A 54 8.28 16.35 13.44
C TYR A 54 6.88 16.23 12.82
N TRP A 55 6.08 15.28 13.30
CA TRP A 55 4.83 14.88 12.65
C TRP A 55 3.59 15.62 13.15
N HIS A 56 3.65 16.32 14.28
CA HIS A 56 2.55 17.13 14.81
C HIS A 56 2.79 18.64 14.68
N ASP A 57 3.59 19.07 13.71
CA ASP A 57 3.86 20.50 13.43
C ASP A 57 2.76 21.18 12.58
N GLY A 58 1.71 20.43 12.22
CA GLY A 58 0.59 20.90 11.40
C GLY A 58 0.85 20.90 9.89
N LYS A 59 1.98 20.34 9.42
CA LYS A 59 2.31 20.24 8.00
C LYS A 59 2.26 18.79 7.50
N ALA A 60 2.27 18.66 6.18
CA ALA A 60 2.46 17.39 5.50
C ALA A 60 3.88 17.32 4.92
N GLU A 61 4.44 16.12 4.88
CA GLU A 61 5.63 15.81 4.10
C GLU A 61 5.23 15.31 2.71
N LEU A 62 5.91 15.79 1.67
CA LEU A 62 5.65 15.43 0.28
C LEU A 62 6.94 14.93 -0.38
N ASP A 63 6.91 13.69 -0.88
CA ASP A 63 8.02 13.08 -1.61
C ASP A 63 7.62 12.80 -3.07
N GLY A 64 8.40 13.33 -4.01
CA GLY A 64 8.19 13.12 -5.45
C GLY A 64 9.14 12.07 -6.02
N TYR A 65 8.61 11.15 -6.83
CA TYR A 65 9.36 10.07 -7.45
C TYR A 65 9.12 10.01 -8.96
N ARG A 66 10.15 9.58 -9.69
CA ARG A 66 10.01 9.01 -11.03
C ARG A 66 10.21 7.51 -10.91
N TYR A 67 9.34 6.72 -11.53
CA TYR A 67 9.40 5.27 -11.43
C TYR A 67 9.08 4.60 -12.77
N THR A 68 9.39 3.31 -12.85
CA THR A 68 9.03 2.44 -13.97
C THR A 68 8.18 1.30 -13.43
N VAL A 69 7.08 0.99 -14.12
CA VAL A 69 6.18 -0.12 -13.78
C VAL A 69 5.86 -0.95 -15.02
N THR A 70 5.72 -2.26 -14.85
CA THR A 70 5.23 -3.13 -15.91
C THR A 70 3.72 -3.18 -15.89
N ARG A 71 3.07 -2.68 -16.95
CA ARG A 71 1.62 -2.78 -17.16
C ARG A 71 1.32 -3.30 -18.57
N TYR A 72 0.47 -4.32 -18.65
CA TYR A 72 0.16 -5.03 -19.91
C TYR A 72 1.42 -5.53 -20.64
N GLY A 73 2.37 -6.09 -19.88
CA GLY A 73 3.63 -6.64 -20.41
C GLY A 73 4.61 -5.59 -20.96
N ARG A 74 4.39 -4.29 -20.71
CA ARG A 74 5.29 -3.22 -21.15
C ARG A 74 5.72 -2.36 -19.97
N GLU A 75 6.98 -1.96 -19.96
CA GLU A 75 7.49 -0.95 -19.04
C GLU A 75 6.88 0.41 -19.36
N ARG A 76 6.33 1.06 -18.34
CA ARG A 76 5.73 2.39 -18.38
C ARG A 76 6.47 3.28 -17.40
N ARG A 77 6.88 4.45 -17.87
CA ARG A 77 7.42 5.49 -16.99
C ARG A 77 6.25 6.23 -16.36
N GLY A 78 6.40 6.60 -15.10
CA GLY A 78 5.40 7.33 -14.36
C GLY A 78 6.00 8.22 -13.29
N HIS A 79 5.12 8.96 -12.64
CA HIS A 79 5.41 9.79 -11.50
C HIS A 79 4.62 9.30 -10.29
N ALA A 80 5.20 9.42 -9.11
CA ALA A 80 4.49 9.15 -7.88
C ALA A 80 4.73 10.27 -6.87
N VAL A 81 3.72 10.55 -6.05
CA VAL A 81 3.82 11.45 -4.91
C VAL A 81 3.37 10.70 -3.68
N ALA A 82 4.23 10.62 -2.68
CA ALA A 82 3.85 10.16 -1.35
C ALA A 82 3.61 11.38 -0.45
N VAL A 83 2.43 11.46 0.15
CA VAL A 83 2.04 12.52 1.09
C VAL A 83 1.82 11.92 2.45
N TYR A 84 2.62 12.33 3.43
CA TYR A 84 2.54 11.89 4.82
C TYR A 84 2.02 13.02 5.70
N VAL A 85 1.02 12.73 6.54
CA VAL A 85 0.43 13.73 7.44
C VAL A 85 -0.18 13.06 8.66
N THR A 86 -0.12 13.71 9.82
CA THR A 86 -0.91 13.28 10.98
C THR A 86 -2.29 13.89 10.97
N GLU A 87 -3.31 13.10 11.31
CA GLU A 87 -4.68 13.59 11.43
C GLU A 87 -5.44 12.88 12.54
N ARG A 88 -6.48 13.55 13.04
CA ARG A 88 -7.44 12.97 13.97
C ARG A 88 -8.36 12.02 13.21
N PHE A 89 -8.61 10.85 13.79
CA PHE A 89 -9.35 9.76 13.15
C PHE A 89 -10.31 9.08 14.12
N SER A 90 -11.43 8.59 13.60
CA SER A 90 -12.47 7.90 14.38
C SER A 90 -12.20 6.40 14.44
N ARG A 91 -12.26 5.80 15.64
CA ARG A 91 -12.09 4.35 15.86
C ARG A 91 -13.25 3.58 15.26
N SER A 92 -14.48 4.03 15.50
CA SER A 92 -15.71 3.38 15.06
C SER A 92 -16.01 3.61 13.58
N MET A 93 -15.90 4.85 13.10
CA MET A 93 -16.29 5.23 11.74
C MET A 93 -15.16 5.07 10.72
N ARG A 94 -13.90 4.96 11.17
CA ARG A 94 -12.71 4.82 10.30
C ARG A 94 -12.59 5.95 9.26
N VAL A 95 -12.78 7.18 9.73
CA VAL A 95 -12.70 8.42 8.94
C VAL A 95 -12.00 9.53 9.71
N LYS A 96 -11.54 10.55 8.97
CA LYS A 96 -11.00 11.80 9.53
C LYS A 96 -12.03 12.45 10.46
N VAL A 97 -11.55 13.00 11.58
CA VAL A 97 -12.34 13.75 12.56
C VAL A 97 -12.00 15.23 12.44
N ASP A 98 -13.00 16.06 12.15
CA ASP A 98 -12.83 17.51 12.05
C ASP A 98 -12.87 18.21 13.42
N ASP A 99 -13.71 17.73 14.34
CA ASP A 99 -13.80 18.22 15.72
C ASP A 99 -13.62 17.07 16.73
N PRO A 100 -12.41 16.87 17.26
CA PRO A 100 -12.12 15.79 18.21
C PRO A 100 -12.80 15.99 19.57
N SER A 101 -13.24 17.21 19.91
CA SER A 101 -13.86 17.51 21.21
C SER A 101 -15.26 16.91 21.35
N ARG A 102 -15.95 16.63 20.23
CA ARG A 102 -17.30 16.05 20.22
C ARG A 102 -17.34 14.60 20.67
N ASN A 103 -16.26 13.84 20.42
CA ASN A 103 -16.16 12.45 20.84
C ASN A 103 -14.69 12.05 21.10
N PRO A 104 -14.08 12.52 22.20
CA PRO A 104 -12.67 12.29 22.47
C PRO A 104 -12.35 10.80 22.69
N LYS A 105 -13.31 9.99 23.15
CA LYS A 105 -13.11 8.55 23.38
C LYS A 105 -12.99 7.74 22.08
N ASP A 106 -13.67 8.19 21.03
CA ASP A 106 -13.61 7.57 19.70
C ASP A 106 -12.50 8.15 18.82
N THR A 107 -11.81 9.19 19.28
CA THR A 107 -10.79 9.88 18.49
C THR A 107 -9.38 9.39 18.86
N PHE A 108 -8.53 9.25 17.85
CA PHE A 108 -7.10 8.97 17.99
C PHE A 108 -6.34 9.57 16.81
N ASP A 109 -5.01 9.53 16.87
CA ASP A 109 -4.15 10.07 15.82
C ASP A 109 -3.70 8.95 14.90
N VAL A 110 -3.75 9.23 13.59
CA VAL A 110 -3.13 8.40 12.57
C VAL A 110 -1.98 9.13 11.92
N LEU A 111 -0.96 8.39 11.49
CA LEU A 111 -0.14 8.81 10.37
C LEU A 111 -0.81 8.29 9.09
N LYS A 112 -1.20 9.21 8.21
CA LYS A 112 -1.76 8.90 6.90
C LYS A 112 -0.67 9.02 5.85
N LEU A 113 -0.58 8.01 4.99
CA LEU A 113 0.12 8.07 3.71
C LEU A 113 -0.92 8.09 2.60
N ASN A 114 -0.83 9.05 1.67
CA ASN A 114 -1.41 8.93 0.33
C ASN A 114 -0.29 8.70 -0.67
N LEU A 115 -0.32 7.58 -1.39
CA LEU A 115 0.57 7.30 -2.52
C LEU A 115 -0.21 7.47 -3.82
N ILE A 116 0.01 8.60 -4.49
CA ILE A 116 -0.57 8.94 -5.79
C ILE A 116 0.40 8.49 -6.87
N ARG A 117 -0.09 7.82 -7.91
CA ARG A 117 0.72 7.35 -9.04
C ARG A 117 0.02 7.61 -10.35
N ASP A 118 0.78 8.19 -11.28
CA ASP A 118 0.35 8.51 -12.63
C ASP A 118 1.30 7.87 -13.64
N PHE A 119 0.76 7.10 -14.58
CA PHE A 119 1.56 6.44 -15.61
C PHE A 119 0.77 6.17 -16.89
N GLN A 120 1.43 6.33 -18.03
CA GLN A 120 0.81 6.21 -19.36
C GLN A 120 0.72 4.74 -19.79
N THR A 121 -0.47 4.28 -20.22
CA THR A 121 -0.68 2.89 -20.68
C THR A 121 -0.85 2.75 -22.19
N GLY A 122 -0.60 3.81 -22.95
CA GLY A 122 -0.68 3.83 -24.42
C GLY A 122 -1.48 5.03 -24.90
N ILE A 123 -2.80 4.89 -24.90
CA ILE A 123 -3.69 5.95 -25.40
C ILE A 123 -4.25 6.84 -24.29
N TYR A 124 -4.06 6.49 -23.02
CA TYR A 124 -4.41 7.31 -21.86
C TYR A 124 -3.58 6.95 -20.62
N ASP A 125 -3.68 7.81 -19.61
CA ASP A 125 -2.98 7.68 -18.33
C ASP A 125 -3.85 6.97 -17.30
N TYR A 126 -3.18 6.17 -16.47
CA TYR A 126 -3.75 5.62 -15.25
C TYR A 126 -3.44 6.56 -14.11
N ASN A 127 -4.44 6.86 -13.29
CA ASN A 127 -4.32 7.67 -12.08
C ASN A 127 -4.79 6.80 -10.93
N THR A 128 -3.87 6.42 -10.06
CA THR A 128 -4.17 5.56 -8.90
C THR A 128 -3.78 6.25 -7.63
N MET A 129 -4.56 6.06 -6.57
CA MET A 129 -4.18 6.48 -5.23
C MET A 129 -4.44 5.36 -4.24
N THR A 130 -3.42 5.05 -3.43
CA THR A 130 -3.59 4.21 -2.24
C THR A 130 -3.39 5.07 -1.00
N SER A 131 -4.30 4.99 -0.04
CA SER A 131 -4.18 5.60 1.27
C SER A 131 -3.96 4.53 2.32
N LEU A 132 -2.93 4.68 3.15
CA LEU A 132 -2.70 3.89 4.35
C LEU A 132 -2.90 4.76 5.58
N PHE A 133 -3.62 4.22 6.56
CA PHE A 133 -3.83 4.85 7.85
C PHE A 133 -3.29 3.90 8.93
N VAL A 134 -2.30 4.35 9.68
CA VAL A 134 -1.76 3.62 10.84
C VAL A 134 -1.94 4.46 12.09
N ARG A 135 -2.17 3.83 13.25
CA ARG A 135 -2.19 4.60 14.51
C ARG A 135 -0.83 5.24 14.72
N SER A 136 -0.78 6.52 15.08
CA SER A 136 0.48 7.19 15.33
C SER A 136 1.23 6.60 16.53
N GLU A 137 0.51 5.96 17.48
CA GLU A 137 1.04 5.42 18.75
C GLU A 137 1.84 4.11 18.63
N ASP A 138 1.54 3.29 17.63
CA ASP A 138 2.14 1.95 17.48
C ASP A 138 2.34 1.53 16.01
N PHE A 139 1.97 2.39 15.06
CA PHE A 139 2.02 2.14 13.61
C PHE A 139 1.22 0.92 13.14
N GLU A 140 0.29 0.41 13.95
CA GLU A 140 -0.60 -0.65 13.48
C GLU A 140 -1.58 -0.07 12.45
N PRO A 141 -1.72 -0.72 11.28
CA PRO A 141 -2.67 -0.30 10.26
C PRO A 141 -4.10 -0.44 10.78
N VAL A 142 -4.93 0.52 10.41
CA VAL A 142 -6.36 0.53 10.73
C VAL A 142 -7.23 0.50 9.49
N LYS A 143 -6.72 1.05 8.38
CA LYS A 143 -7.43 1.13 7.11
C LYS A 143 -6.44 1.26 5.96
N VAL A 144 -6.76 0.62 4.84
CA VAL A 144 -6.21 0.94 3.52
C VAL A 144 -7.38 1.25 2.60
N SER A 145 -7.24 2.24 1.73
CA SER A 145 -8.18 2.45 0.63
C SER A 145 -7.42 2.62 -0.68
N PHE A 146 -7.94 2.08 -1.75
CA PHE A 146 -7.40 2.23 -3.09
C PHE A 146 -8.48 2.78 -4.02
N VAL A 147 -8.06 3.65 -4.93
CA VAL A 147 -8.90 4.14 -6.03
C VAL A 147 -8.12 4.13 -7.33
N SER A 148 -8.82 3.73 -8.39
CA SER A 148 -8.40 3.79 -9.78
C SER A 148 -9.48 4.55 -10.56
N THR A 149 -9.09 5.59 -11.29
CA THR A 149 -9.99 6.34 -12.17
C THR A 149 -9.35 6.49 -13.55
N GLU A 150 -9.94 5.79 -14.52
CA GLU A 150 -9.43 5.69 -15.88
C GLU A 150 -10.53 5.81 -16.92
N TRP A 151 -10.12 5.96 -18.18
CA TRP A 151 -11.07 5.99 -19.30
C TRP A 151 -11.87 4.70 -19.46
N CYS A 152 -11.30 3.57 -19.01
CA CYS A 152 -11.92 2.26 -19.15
C CYS A 152 -12.84 1.88 -17.99
N GLY A 153 -12.84 2.63 -16.88
CA GLY A 153 -13.63 2.28 -15.70
C GLY A 153 -13.10 2.92 -14.43
N ASN A 154 -13.76 2.59 -13.32
CA ASN A 154 -13.37 3.02 -11.99
C ASN A 154 -13.37 1.83 -11.04
N VAL A 155 -12.45 1.85 -10.09
CA VAL A 155 -12.34 0.85 -9.02
C VAL A 155 -12.13 1.57 -7.70
N TYR A 156 -12.87 1.18 -6.67
CA TYR A 156 -12.65 1.59 -5.29
C TYR A 156 -12.55 0.35 -4.40
N GLU A 157 -11.52 0.30 -3.57
CA GLU A 157 -11.30 -0.76 -2.61
C GLU A 157 -11.06 -0.18 -1.23
N GLU A 158 -11.60 -0.84 -0.20
CA GLU A 158 -11.32 -0.53 1.19
C GLU A 158 -10.98 -1.82 1.95
N LEU A 159 -9.87 -1.79 2.68
CA LEU A 159 -9.47 -2.79 3.65
C LEU A 159 -9.59 -2.20 5.05
N LEU A 160 -10.41 -2.80 5.90
CA LEU A 160 -10.48 -2.49 7.32
C LEU A 160 -9.66 -3.50 8.10
N VAL A 161 -8.70 -3.01 8.89
CA VAL A 161 -7.76 -3.87 9.59
C VAL A 161 -8.14 -3.95 11.07
N ASN A 162 -8.45 -5.17 11.50
CA ASN A 162 -8.74 -5.53 12.87
C ASN A 162 -7.71 -6.54 13.38
N PRO A 163 -7.58 -6.74 14.70
CA PRO A 163 -6.71 -7.78 15.24
C PRO A 163 -7.05 -9.16 14.65
N GLY A 164 -6.12 -9.75 13.90
CA GLY A 164 -6.27 -11.07 13.29
C GLY A 164 -7.20 -11.15 12.07
N LEU A 165 -7.75 -10.03 11.58
CA LEU A 165 -8.74 -10.02 10.50
C LEU A 165 -8.59 -8.78 9.60
N VAL A 166 -8.72 -8.98 8.30
CA VAL A 166 -8.87 -7.89 7.31
C VAL A 166 -10.21 -8.08 6.62
N SER A 167 -11.08 -7.07 6.68
CA SER A 167 -12.34 -7.05 5.93
C SER A 167 -12.15 -6.19 4.68
N GLN A 168 -12.40 -6.76 3.50
CA GLN A 168 -12.29 -6.08 2.20
C GLN A 168 -13.68 -5.75 1.66
N LYS A 169 -13.81 -4.56 1.08
CA LYS A 169 -14.91 -4.19 0.18
C LYS A 169 -14.34 -3.60 -1.11
N LEU A 170 -14.60 -4.27 -2.22
CA LEU A 170 -14.20 -3.86 -3.57
C LEU A 170 -15.46 -3.53 -4.38
N SER A 171 -15.50 -2.32 -4.94
CA SER A 171 -16.52 -1.86 -5.89
C SER A 171 -15.83 -1.52 -7.20
N SER A 172 -16.10 -2.32 -8.22
CA SER A 172 -15.44 -2.25 -9.53
C SER A 172 -16.45 -2.14 -10.65
N TYR A 173 -16.10 -1.36 -11.67
CA TYR A 173 -16.80 -1.30 -12.94
C TYR A 173 -16.72 -2.62 -13.73
N PHE A 174 -15.68 -3.43 -13.54
CA PHE A 174 -15.45 -4.63 -14.33
C PHE A 174 -16.26 -5.83 -13.83
N GLU A 175 -16.73 -6.64 -14.78
CA GLU A 175 -17.61 -7.77 -14.52
C GLU A 175 -16.98 -8.76 -13.53
N GLY A 176 -17.72 -9.07 -12.46
CA GLY A 176 -17.33 -10.09 -11.48
C GLY A 176 -16.25 -9.65 -10.47
N GLU A 177 -15.72 -8.43 -10.54
CA GLU A 177 -14.66 -7.99 -9.61
C GLU A 177 -15.19 -7.46 -8.28
N SER A 178 -16.42 -6.93 -8.23
CA SER A 178 -16.99 -6.39 -7.00
C SER A 178 -17.23 -7.49 -5.96
N VAL A 179 -16.65 -7.35 -4.77
CA VAL A 179 -16.69 -8.36 -3.71
C VAL A 179 -16.65 -7.74 -2.32
N ALA A 180 -17.21 -8.43 -1.35
CA ALA A 180 -16.95 -8.21 0.07
C ALA A 180 -16.50 -9.53 0.70
N ARG A 181 -15.37 -9.54 1.39
CA ARG A 181 -14.84 -10.73 2.05
C ARG A 181 -14.05 -10.38 3.29
N GLU A 182 -13.80 -11.38 4.12
CA GLU A 182 -12.91 -11.26 5.26
C GLU A 182 -11.83 -12.33 5.18
N GLU A 183 -10.61 -11.92 5.52
CA GLU A 183 -9.42 -12.77 5.45
C GLU A 183 -8.70 -12.71 6.79
N ARG A 184 -8.14 -13.84 7.22
CA ARG A 184 -7.35 -13.90 8.46
C ARG A 184 -6.05 -13.11 8.27
N ARG A 185 -5.77 -12.14 9.15
CA ARG A 185 -4.46 -11.48 9.25
C ARG A 185 -3.53 -12.34 10.12
N PRO A 186 -2.40 -12.85 9.59
CA PRO A 186 -1.38 -13.49 10.41
C PRO A 186 -0.81 -12.51 11.44
N LYS A 187 -0.33 -13.01 12.58
CA LYS A 187 0.21 -12.19 13.68
C LYS A 187 1.34 -11.25 13.24
N GLU A 188 2.16 -11.69 12.29
CA GLU A 188 3.29 -10.94 11.72
C GLU A 188 3.02 -10.51 10.27
N GLY A 189 1.76 -10.57 9.84
CA GLY A 189 1.35 -10.22 8.48
C GLY A 189 1.33 -8.71 8.30
N ILE A 190 2.13 -8.22 7.36
CA ILE A 190 2.12 -6.83 6.90
C ILE A 190 1.32 -6.70 5.61
N LEU A 191 0.65 -5.57 5.43
CA LEU A 191 0.11 -5.11 4.17
C LEU A 191 1.24 -4.53 3.30
N GLU A 192 1.08 -4.58 1.98
CA GLU A 192 2.07 -4.03 1.05
C GLU A 192 2.34 -2.55 1.33
N GLU A 193 1.30 -1.80 1.67
CA GLU A 193 1.37 -0.36 1.93
C GLU A 193 2.23 -0.03 3.17
N GLU A 194 2.31 -0.92 4.15
CA GLU A 194 3.13 -0.71 5.35
C GLU A 194 4.62 -0.63 4.99
N LEU A 195 5.04 -1.18 3.85
CA LEU A 195 6.44 -1.11 3.38
C LEU A 195 6.92 0.34 3.24
N PHE A 196 6.05 1.27 2.86
CA PHE A 196 6.40 2.68 2.72
C PHE A 196 6.73 3.37 4.04
N LEU A 197 6.27 2.81 5.17
CA LEU A 197 6.59 3.30 6.52
C LEU A 197 7.80 2.55 7.09
N LEU A 198 7.85 1.23 6.87
CA LEU A 198 8.97 0.35 7.27
C LEU A 198 10.31 0.82 6.69
N LEU A 199 10.33 1.14 5.39
CA LEU A 199 11.55 1.57 4.69
C LEU A 199 12.05 2.93 5.18
N ARG A 200 11.15 3.77 5.70
CA ARG A 200 11.48 5.04 6.35
C ARG A 200 11.95 4.87 7.79
N GLY A 201 11.87 3.65 8.33
CA GLY A 201 12.27 3.35 9.71
C GLY A 201 11.29 3.86 10.76
N LEU A 202 10.04 4.14 10.38
CA LEU A 202 9.04 4.75 11.27
C LEU A 202 8.40 3.75 12.24
N ASN A 203 8.39 2.44 11.99
CA ASN A 203 7.72 1.45 12.85
C ASN A 203 8.69 0.43 13.48
N ARG A 204 9.90 0.85 13.87
CA ARG A 204 10.95 -0.03 14.43
C ARG A 204 11.01 -0.10 15.94
#